data_AF-A0A2N5J4S5-F1
#
_entry.id   AF-A0A2N5J4S5-F1
#
_cell.length_a   1.000
_cell.length_b   1.000
_cell.length_c   1.000
_cell.angle_alpha   90.00
_cell.angle_beta   90.00
_cell.angle_gamma   90.00
#
_symmetry.space_group_name_H-M   'P 1'
#
loop_
_entity.id
_entity.type
_entity.pdbx_description
1 polymer ?
#
loop_
_entity_poly.entity_id
_entity_poly.type
_entity_poly.pdbx_seq_one_letter_code
_entity_poly.pdbx_strand_id
1 'polypeptide(L)'
;MASSNKSPNPNNPGNSGYAGKQRRILILLPVIIVVGIGVTVWSAVIYGGIRGLFLGLTADFALIIVWAALFLSTRKLAAAEREARERAERQARAQTADARRTPHLAQQNLNPFEQKTSILQMRMADHARSLIDVNAIKDGRVSTIYVHASVQNGASKWDCFFRAGDGLVGAGDLLRNEPDESRRAFFDYGRSLMDDYRAVCAQYHVDEPTELRITASAGTHAMHTDVNYQPLDGEHDDPYTAWASEVYASIRNEQAGRG
;
A
#
# COMPACT_ATOMS: atom_id res chain seq x y z
N MET A 1 -32.92 -24.59 2.93
CA MET A 1 -32.76 -23.16 3.25
C MET A 1 -32.37 -23.04 4.71
N ALA A 2 -31.09 -22.78 4.99
CA ALA A 2 -30.62 -22.52 6.36
C ALA A 2 -29.62 -21.36 6.27
N SER A 3 -30.05 -20.22 6.80
CA SER A 3 -29.22 -19.02 7.00
C SER A 3 -28.24 -19.32 8.14
N SER A 4 -26.95 -19.44 7.82
CA SER A 4 -25.91 -19.59 8.84
C SER A 4 -25.48 -18.20 9.31
N ASN A 5 -25.94 -17.85 10.52
CA ASN A 5 -25.44 -16.74 11.32
C ASN A 5 -23.94 -16.95 11.59
N LYS A 6 -23.09 -16.22 10.88
CA LYS A 6 -21.66 -16.12 11.22
C LYS A 6 -21.49 -15.06 12.29
N SER A 7 -21.28 -15.49 13.53
CA SER A 7 -20.83 -14.64 14.62
C SER A 7 -19.50 -13.95 14.23
N PRO A 8 -19.31 -12.67 14.58
CA PRO A 8 -18.09 -11.95 14.24
C PRO A 8 -16.88 -12.52 14.98
N ASN A 9 -15.85 -12.86 14.22
CA ASN A 9 -14.57 -13.39 14.69
C ASN A 9 -13.82 -12.31 15.51
N PRO A 10 -13.48 -12.56 16.79
CA PRO A 10 -12.76 -11.59 17.63
C PRO A 10 -11.29 -11.39 17.24
N ASN A 11 -10.73 -12.17 16.31
CA ASN A 11 -9.31 -12.15 15.92
C ASN A 11 -9.03 -11.39 14.61
N ASN A 12 -9.86 -10.41 14.24
CA ASN A 12 -9.60 -9.57 13.06
C ASN A 12 -8.74 -8.34 13.46
N PRO A 13 -7.44 -8.27 13.11
CA PRO A 13 -6.56 -7.16 13.48
C PRO A 13 -6.99 -5.82 12.86
N GLY A 14 -7.87 -5.83 11.84
CA GLY A 14 -8.44 -4.62 11.23
C GLY A 14 -9.56 -3.91 12.01
N ASN A 15 -10.00 -4.44 13.16
CA ASN A 15 -11.16 -3.89 13.88
C ASN A 15 -10.81 -3.02 15.13
N SER A 16 -9.52 -2.84 15.43
CA SER A 16 -9.09 -2.25 16.72
C SER A 16 -8.85 -0.74 16.68
N GLY A 17 -8.71 -0.12 15.50
CA GLY A 17 -8.31 1.29 15.38
C GLY A 17 -9.36 2.34 15.78
N TYR A 18 -10.64 2.11 15.47
CA TYR A 18 -11.71 3.09 15.73
C TYR A 18 -12.38 2.92 17.10
N ALA A 19 -12.51 1.68 17.58
CA ALA A 19 -13.04 1.42 18.91
C ALA A 19 -12.12 1.99 20.02
N GLY A 20 -10.80 1.99 19.79
CA GLY A 20 -9.82 2.54 20.72
C GLY A 20 -9.83 4.07 20.79
N LYS A 21 -9.88 4.78 19.65
CA LYS A 21 -9.84 6.26 19.62
C LYS A 21 -11.16 6.91 20.08
N GLN A 22 -12.32 6.33 19.76
CA GLN A 22 -13.61 6.82 20.30
C GLN A 22 -13.75 6.54 21.80
N ARG A 23 -13.26 5.39 22.32
CA ARG A 23 -13.21 5.15 23.77
C ARG A 23 -12.31 6.16 24.49
N ARG A 24 -11.14 6.51 23.92
CA ARG A 24 -10.23 7.51 24.52
C ARG A 24 -10.88 8.90 24.65
N ILE A 25 -11.66 9.34 23.65
CA ILE A 25 -12.38 10.62 23.70
C ILE A 25 -13.49 10.61 24.77
N LEU A 26 -14.24 9.52 24.91
CA LEU A 26 -15.28 9.38 25.95
C LEU A 26 -14.70 9.35 27.37
N ILE A 27 -13.51 8.75 27.54
CA ILE A 27 -12.80 8.69 28.83
C ILE A 27 -12.19 10.05 29.22
N LEU A 28 -11.83 10.89 28.25
CA LEU A 28 -11.27 12.23 28.48
C LEU A 28 -12.30 13.28 28.88
N LEU A 29 -13.58 13.06 28.55
CA LEU A 29 -14.67 13.99 28.84
C LEU A 29 -14.84 14.35 30.34
N PRO A 30 -14.85 13.39 31.29
CA PRO A 30 -14.91 13.73 32.71
C PRO A 30 -13.68 14.48 33.22
N VAL A 31 -12.48 14.18 32.69
CA VAL A 31 -11.24 14.87 33.07
C VAL A 31 -11.31 16.35 32.69
N ILE A 32 -11.87 16.67 31.52
CA ILE A 32 -12.01 18.05 31.03
C ILE A 32 -12.98 18.85 31.90
N ILE A 33 -14.10 18.25 32.31
CA ILE A 33 -15.06 18.91 33.21
C ILE A 33 -14.39 19.27 34.55
N VAL A 34 -13.60 18.34 35.10
CA VAL A 34 -12.86 18.57 36.35
C VAL A 34 -11.82 19.68 36.17
N VAL A 35 -11.10 19.71 35.05
CA VAL A 35 -10.11 20.76 34.75
C VAL A 35 -10.77 22.13 34.58
N GLY A 36 -11.88 22.24 33.84
CA GLY A 36 -12.58 23.52 33.64
C GLY A 36 -13.14 24.12 34.95
N ILE A 37 -13.78 23.27 35.78
CA ILE A 37 -14.22 23.69 37.11
C ILE A 37 -13.02 24.14 37.96
N GLY A 38 -11.90 23.43 37.90
CA GLY A 38 -10.66 23.80 38.58
C GLY A 38 -10.11 25.16 38.15
N VAL A 39 -10.08 25.44 36.84
CA VAL A 39 -9.61 26.71 36.27
C VAL A 39 -10.52 27.87 36.67
N THR A 40 -11.84 27.67 36.66
CA THR A 40 -12.82 28.69 37.05
C THR A 40 -12.75 28.99 38.55
N VAL A 41 -12.61 27.97 39.40
CA VAL A 41 -12.46 28.14 40.85
C VAL A 41 -11.12 28.82 41.18
N TRP A 42 -10.02 28.40 40.55
CA TRP A 42 -8.70 28.99 40.75
C TRP A 42 -8.65 30.47 40.33
N SER A 43 -9.26 30.80 39.19
CA SER A 43 -9.37 32.18 38.71
C SER A 43 -10.21 33.06 39.62
N ALA A 44 -11.29 32.52 40.20
CA ALA A 44 -12.12 33.24 41.17
C ALA A 44 -11.37 33.52 42.49
N VAL A 45 -10.50 32.61 42.92
CA VAL A 45 -9.66 32.76 44.13
C VAL A 45 -8.55 33.80 43.93
N ILE A 46 -7.88 33.80 42.77
CA ILE A 46 -6.74 34.69 42.49
C ILE A 46 -7.17 36.12 42.18
N TYR A 47 -8.17 36.30 41.30
CA TYR A 47 -8.53 37.62 40.79
C TYR A 47 -9.64 38.31 41.60
N GLY A 48 -10.19 37.63 42.61
CA GLY A 48 -11.12 38.20 43.58
C GLY A 48 -12.52 38.49 43.03
N GLY A 49 -13.50 37.74 43.53
CA GLY A 49 -14.93 38.03 43.32
C GLY A 49 -15.41 37.83 41.87
N ILE A 50 -16.43 38.60 41.48
CA ILE A 50 -17.17 38.44 40.21
C ILE A 50 -16.25 38.56 38.98
N ARG A 51 -15.21 39.40 39.04
CA ARG A 51 -14.27 39.62 37.92
C ARG A 51 -13.42 38.38 37.60
N GLY A 52 -12.96 37.66 38.62
CA GLY A 52 -12.22 36.39 38.43
C GLY A 52 -13.11 35.27 37.89
N LEU A 53 -14.40 35.31 38.23
CA LEU A 53 -15.40 34.34 37.77
C LEU A 53 -15.73 34.53 36.28
N PHE A 54 -15.84 35.78 35.81
CA PHE A 54 -15.99 36.09 34.39
C PHE A 54 -14.77 35.66 33.56
N LEU A 55 -13.55 35.93 34.05
CA LEU A 55 -12.30 35.52 33.38
C LEU A 55 -12.21 33.99 33.23
N GLY A 56 -12.52 33.24 34.30
CA GLY A 56 -12.58 31.78 34.27
C GLY A 56 -13.60 31.25 33.27
N LEU A 57 -14.81 31.81 33.28
CA LEU A 57 -15.87 31.44 32.33
C LEU A 57 -15.48 31.71 30.87
N THR A 58 -14.82 32.84 30.57
CA THR A 58 -14.33 33.12 29.21
C THR A 58 -13.25 32.15 28.77
N ALA A 59 -12.36 31.73 29.68
CA ALA A 59 -11.32 30.74 29.39
C ALA A 59 -11.94 29.35 29.11
N ASP A 60 -12.93 28.95 29.90
CA ASP A 60 -13.68 27.70 29.67
C ASP A 60 -14.42 27.73 28.33
N PHE A 61 -15.04 28.86 27.98
CA PHE A 61 -15.74 29.01 26.70
C PHE A 61 -14.78 28.90 25.50
N ALA A 62 -13.61 29.54 25.58
CA ALA A 62 -12.57 29.44 24.55
C ALA A 62 -12.05 28.00 24.42
N LEU A 63 -11.84 27.31 25.54
CA LEU A 63 -11.40 25.93 25.57
C LEU A 63 -12.44 25.00 24.90
N ILE A 64 -13.73 25.19 25.20
CA ILE A 64 -14.84 24.44 24.60
C ILE A 64 -14.87 24.66 23.08
N ILE A 65 -14.68 25.90 22.60
CA ILE A 65 -14.67 26.21 21.15
C ILE A 65 -13.50 25.52 20.44
N VAL A 66 -12.28 25.61 20.99
CA VAL A 66 -11.09 24.95 20.43
C VAL A 66 -11.30 23.43 20.39
N TRP A 67 -11.90 22.86 21.42
CA TRP A 67 -12.19 21.44 21.48
C TRP A 67 -13.29 21.01 20.50
N ALA A 68 -14.36 21.81 20.36
CA ALA A 68 -15.40 21.57 19.37
C ALA A 68 -14.83 21.62 17.94
N ALA A 69 -13.88 22.53 17.68
CA ALA A 69 -13.17 22.60 16.40
C ALA A 69 -12.29 21.34 16.17
N LEU A 70 -11.55 20.87 17.18
CA LEU A 70 -10.78 19.63 17.13
C LEU A 70 -11.70 18.40 16.93
N PHE A 71 -12.85 18.34 17.61
CA PHE A 71 -13.82 17.26 17.47
C PHE A 71 -14.48 17.25 16.08
N LEU A 72 -14.85 18.41 15.54
CA LEU A 72 -15.40 18.52 14.19
C LEU A 72 -14.34 18.17 13.12
N SER A 73 -13.08 18.59 13.31
CA SER A 73 -11.98 18.27 12.39
C SER A 73 -11.68 16.76 12.37
N THR A 74 -11.67 16.11 13.55
CA THR A 74 -11.48 14.65 13.65
C THR A 74 -12.66 13.86 13.10
N ARG A 75 -13.91 14.35 13.26
CA ARG A 75 -15.06 13.75 12.57
C ARG A 75 -15.00 13.92 11.06
N LYS A 76 -14.56 15.09 10.56
CA LYS A 76 -14.36 15.32 9.13
C LYS A 76 -13.25 14.43 8.56
N LEU A 77 -12.14 14.25 9.29
CA LEU A 77 -11.09 13.29 8.92
C LEU A 77 -11.61 11.85 8.94
N ALA A 78 -12.36 11.46 9.98
CA ALA A 78 -12.93 10.11 10.07
C ALA A 78 -14.00 9.85 9.01
N ALA A 79 -14.75 10.87 8.57
CA ALA A 79 -15.68 10.79 7.46
C ALA A 79 -14.96 10.69 6.11
N ALA A 80 -13.90 11.49 5.91
CA ALA A 80 -13.06 11.44 4.72
C ALA A 80 -12.32 10.10 4.59
N GLU A 81 -11.84 9.52 5.69
CA GLU A 81 -11.24 8.17 5.72
C GLU A 81 -12.28 7.07 5.45
N ARG A 82 -13.54 7.24 5.89
CA ARG A 82 -14.63 6.30 5.55
C ARG A 82 -14.96 6.37 4.07
N GLU A 83 -15.04 7.56 3.49
CA GLU A 83 -15.23 7.71 2.05
C GLU A 83 -14.02 7.20 1.26
N ALA A 84 -12.79 7.41 1.75
CA ALA A 84 -11.59 6.87 1.14
C ALA A 84 -11.55 5.34 1.23
N ARG A 85 -11.99 4.75 2.34
CA ARG A 85 -12.14 3.29 2.49
C ARG A 85 -13.28 2.73 1.64
N GLU A 86 -14.42 3.41 1.55
CA GLU A 86 -15.49 2.98 0.64
C GLU A 86 -15.06 3.10 -0.83
N ARG A 87 -14.26 4.10 -1.19
CA ARG A 87 -13.64 4.20 -2.52
C ARG A 87 -12.58 3.13 -2.74
N ALA A 88 -11.74 2.84 -1.75
CA ALA A 88 -10.76 1.77 -1.80
C ALA A 88 -11.41 0.37 -1.85
N GLU A 89 -12.51 0.15 -1.13
CA GLU A 89 -13.29 -1.09 -1.19
C GLU A 89 -14.08 -1.19 -2.51
N ARG A 90 -14.60 -0.09 -3.05
CA ARG A 90 -15.19 -0.07 -4.40
C ARG A 90 -14.12 -0.30 -5.47
N GLN A 91 -12.91 0.22 -5.31
CA GLN A 91 -11.77 -0.05 -6.18
C GLN A 91 -11.27 -1.49 -6.04
N ALA A 92 -11.19 -2.04 -4.83
CA ALA A 92 -10.83 -3.43 -4.60
C ALA A 92 -11.93 -4.39 -5.10
N ARG A 93 -13.21 -4.02 -5.01
CA ARG A 93 -14.34 -4.74 -5.62
C ARG A 93 -14.37 -4.59 -7.14
N ALA A 94 -14.00 -3.44 -7.68
CA ALA A 94 -13.83 -3.23 -9.12
C ALA A 94 -12.62 -4.02 -9.64
N GLN A 95 -11.52 -4.07 -8.89
CA GLN A 95 -10.33 -4.89 -9.20
C GLN A 95 -10.59 -6.37 -9.01
N THR A 96 -11.45 -6.81 -8.08
CA THR A 96 -11.86 -8.23 -8.00
C THR A 96 -12.96 -8.60 -9.00
N ALA A 97 -13.77 -7.64 -9.44
CA ALA A 97 -14.67 -7.80 -10.58
C ALA A 97 -13.90 -7.82 -11.91
N ASP A 98 -12.83 -7.04 -12.04
CA ASP A 98 -11.86 -7.11 -13.13
C ASP A 98 -10.85 -8.25 -12.97
N ALA A 99 -10.64 -8.82 -11.77
CA ALA A 99 -9.93 -10.09 -11.63
C ALA A 99 -10.82 -11.29 -12.02
N ARG A 100 -12.16 -11.12 -11.99
CA ARG A 100 -13.12 -12.05 -12.61
C ARG A 100 -13.35 -11.77 -14.10
N ARG A 101 -12.99 -10.57 -14.56
CA ARG A 101 -12.69 -10.27 -15.96
C ARG A 101 -11.18 -10.20 -16.13
N THR A 102 -10.47 -11.22 -15.64
CA THR A 102 -9.18 -11.58 -16.23
C THR A 102 -9.32 -11.32 -17.72
N PRO A 103 -8.40 -10.56 -18.36
CA PRO A 103 -8.42 -10.52 -19.80
C PRO A 103 -8.54 -11.97 -20.24
N HIS A 104 -9.44 -12.22 -21.19
CA HIS A 104 -9.36 -13.37 -22.04
C HIS A 104 -7.94 -13.31 -22.64
N LEU A 105 -6.91 -13.71 -21.88
CA LEU A 105 -5.83 -14.51 -22.40
C LEU A 105 -6.63 -15.55 -23.14
N ALA A 106 -6.58 -15.42 -24.46
CA ALA A 106 -7.03 -16.45 -25.35
C ALA A 106 -6.69 -17.77 -24.66
N GLN A 107 -7.66 -18.67 -24.57
CA GLN A 107 -7.38 -20.09 -24.40
C GLN A 107 -6.58 -20.55 -25.64
N GLN A 108 -5.41 -19.96 -25.86
CA GLN A 108 -4.28 -20.63 -26.44
C GLN A 108 -4.07 -21.84 -25.55
N ASN A 109 -3.83 -22.96 -26.19
CA ASN A 109 -3.71 -24.30 -25.64
C ASN A 109 -2.45 -24.42 -24.75
N LEU A 110 -2.24 -23.48 -23.83
CA LEU A 110 -1.14 -23.44 -22.89
C LEU A 110 -1.29 -24.61 -21.93
N ASN A 111 -0.16 -25.24 -21.63
CA ASN A 111 -0.18 -26.33 -20.66
C ASN A 111 -0.54 -25.77 -19.26
N PRO A 112 -1.05 -26.61 -18.34
CA PRO A 112 -1.47 -26.16 -17.01
C PRO A 112 -0.36 -25.47 -16.19
N PHE A 113 0.91 -25.78 -16.45
CA PHE A 113 2.06 -25.14 -15.82
C PHE A 113 2.24 -23.70 -16.30
N GLU A 114 2.27 -23.47 -17.62
CA GLU A 114 2.33 -22.15 -18.26
C GLU A 114 1.17 -21.26 -17.83
N GLN A 115 -0.04 -21.83 -17.71
CA GLN A 115 -1.20 -21.07 -17.23
C GLN A 115 -1.00 -20.57 -15.81
N LYS A 116 -0.57 -21.44 -14.88
CA LYS A 116 -0.36 -21.07 -13.47
C LYS A 116 0.78 -20.06 -13.30
N THR A 117 1.91 -20.29 -13.97
CA THR A 117 3.07 -19.39 -13.90
C THR A 117 2.77 -18.03 -14.53
N SER A 118 2.05 -17.99 -15.66
CA SER A 118 1.62 -16.72 -16.29
C SER A 118 0.67 -15.91 -15.39
N ILE A 119 -0.26 -16.58 -14.68
CA ILE A 119 -1.14 -15.91 -13.71
C ILE A 119 -0.31 -15.28 -12.58
N LEU A 120 0.72 -15.96 -12.10
CA LEU A 120 1.59 -15.44 -11.03
C LEU A 120 2.43 -14.26 -11.52
N GLN A 121 3.01 -14.33 -12.72
CA GLN A 121 3.73 -13.20 -13.33
C GLN A 121 2.84 -11.97 -13.48
N MET A 122 1.60 -12.16 -13.96
CA MET A 122 0.63 -11.08 -14.07
C MET A 122 0.25 -10.49 -12.70
N ARG A 123 0.05 -11.34 -11.68
CA ARG A 123 -0.20 -10.88 -10.30
C ARG A 123 0.97 -10.09 -9.72
N MET A 124 2.21 -10.47 -10.03
CA MET A 124 3.39 -9.70 -9.63
C MET A 124 3.39 -8.30 -10.26
N ALA A 125 3.09 -8.21 -11.57
CA ALA A 125 2.98 -6.94 -12.28
C ALA A 125 1.82 -6.08 -11.75
N ASP A 126 0.64 -6.67 -11.53
CA ASP A 126 -0.53 -5.97 -10.97
C ASP A 126 -0.28 -5.50 -9.54
N HIS A 127 0.43 -6.29 -8.74
CA HIS A 127 0.85 -5.88 -7.39
C HIS A 127 1.78 -4.67 -7.44
N ALA A 128 2.80 -4.67 -8.30
CA ALA A 128 3.66 -3.49 -8.51
C ALA A 128 2.86 -2.28 -9.00
N ARG A 129 1.93 -2.49 -9.93
CA ARG A 129 1.04 -1.44 -10.46
C ARG A 129 0.20 -0.77 -9.37
N SER A 130 -0.14 -1.49 -8.29
CA SER A 130 -0.96 -0.96 -7.20
C SER A 130 -0.33 0.22 -6.45
N LEU A 131 1.00 0.41 -6.56
CA LEU A 131 1.69 1.57 -6.00
C LEU A 131 1.50 2.87 -6.79
N ILE A 132 1.06 2.77 -8.05
CA ILE A 132 1.03 3.90 -8.96
C ILE A 132 -0.39 4.49 -9.01
N ASP A 133 -0.47 5.81 -8.92
CA ASP A 133 -1.72 6.53 -9.14
C ASP A 133 -2.22 6.28 -10.57
N VAL A 134 -3.47 5.82 -10.70
CA VAL A 134 -4.14 5.59 -11.98
C VAL A 134 -4.10 6.82 -12.87
N ASN A 135 -4.13 8.03 -12.31
CA ASN A 135 -4.00 9.26 -13.09
C ASN A 135 -2.58 9.43 -13.66
N ALA A 136 -1.54 9.07 -12.91
CA ALA A 136 -0.16 9.10 -13.42
C ALA A 136 0.04 8.15 -14.60
N ILE A 137 -0.69 7.04 -14.64
CA ILE A 137 -0.70 6.11 -15.79
C ILE A 137 -1.45 6.74 -16.97
N LYS A 138 -2.65 7.28 -16.74
CA LYS A 138 -3.49 7.89 -17.80
C LYS A 138 -2.84 9.10 -18.46
N ASP A 139 -2.15 9.92 -17.68
CA ASP A 139 -1.44 11.11 -18.14
C ASP A 139 -0.09 10.75 -18.80
N GLY A 140 0.26 9.46 -18.88
CA GLY A 140 1.52 8.99 -19.47
C GLY A 140 2.77 9.30 -18.63
N ARG A 141 2.60 9.79 -17.40
CA ARG A 141 3.72 10.10 -16.51
C ARG A 141 4.47 8.84 -16.09
N VAL A 142 3.76 7.72 -15.92
CA VAL A 142 4.36 6.40 -15.72
C VAL A 142 4.02 5.53 -16.92
N SER A 143 5.04 5.09 -17.65
CA SER A 143 4.87 4.33 -18.89
C SER A 143 5.08 2.83 -18.71
N THR A 144 6.00 2.45 -17.83
CA THR A 144 6.52 1.08 -17.74
C THR A 144 6.75 0.69 -16.28
N ILE A 145 6.41 -0.54 -15.97
CA ILE A 145 6.58 -1.19 -14.67
C ILE A 145 7.62 -2.29 -14.85
N TYR A 146 8.64 -2.29 -14.00
CA TYR A 146 9.67 -3.31 -13.94
C TYR A 146 9.56 -4.05 -12.62
N VAL A 147 9.42 -5.36 -12.67
CA VAL A 147 9.38 -6.22 -11.48
C VAL A 147 10.57 -7.16 -11.52
N HIS A 148 11.27 -7.23 -10.41
CA HIS A 148 12.37 -8.15 -10.18
C HIS A 148 11.97 -9.13 -9.11
N ALA A 149 11.92 -10.41 -9.45
CA ALA A 149 11.79 -11.48 -8.47
C ALA A 149 13.01 -12.39 -8.59
N SER A 150 13.67 -12.70 -7.48
CA SER A 150 14.90 -13.49 -7.49
C SER A 150 14.97 -14.42 -6.29
N VAL A 151 15.84 -15.42 -6.37
CA VAL A 151 16.18 -16.30 -5.24
C VAL A 151 17.62 -16.01 -4.85
N GLN A 152 17.82 -15.53 -3.63
CA GLN A 152 19.14 -15.24 -3.07
C GLN A 152 19.32 -16.00 -1.77
N ASN A 153 20.39 -16.79 -1.67
CA ASN A 153 20.64 -17.65 -0.50
C ASN A 153 19.44 -18.55 -0.15
N GLY A 154 18.75 -19.07 -1.16
CA GLY A 154 17.55 -19.91 -1.03
C GLY A 154 16.25 -19.18 -0.65
N ALA A 155 16.32 -17.88 -0.36
CA ALA A 155 15.16 -17.06 0.00
C ALA A 155 14.68 -16.24 -1.20
N SER A 156 13.36 -16.19 -1.37
CA SER A 156 12.74 -15.35 -2.40
C SER A 156 12.85 -13.87 -2.06
N LYS A 157 13.21 -13.09 -3.06
CA LYS A 157 13.30 -11.63 -3.07
C LYS A 157 12.36 -11.11 -4.15
N TRP A 158 11.77 -9.95 -3.89
CA TRP A 158 10.86 -9.31 -4.81
C TRP A 158 10.92 -7.81 -4.59
N ASP A 159 11.10 -7.05 -5.66
CA ASP A 159 11.09 -5.59 -5.68
C ASP A 159 10.64 -5.09 -7.07
N CYS A 160 10.34 -3.81 -7.19
CA CYS A 160 9.92 -3.20 -8.44
C CYS A 160 10.38 -1.75 -8.57
N PHE A 161 10.43 -1.27 -9.81
CA PHE A 161 10.70 0.12 -10.15
C PHE A 161 9.91 0.53 -11.39
N PHE A 162 9.82 1.82 -11.63
CA PHE A 162 8.91 2.41 -12.60
C PHE A 162 9.63 3.39 -13.49
N ARG A 163 9.33 3.38 -14.79
CA ARG A 163 9.74 4.47 -15.70
C ARG A 163 8.76 5.61 -15.54
N ALA A 164 9.26 6.74 -15.03
CA ALA A 164 8.51 7.97 -14.87
C ALA A 164 9.16 9.10 -15.69
N GLY A 165 8.59 9.40 -16.86
CA GLY A 165 9.24 10.27 -17.85
C GLY A 165 10.60 9.71 -18.28
N ASP A 166 11.65 10.49 -18.02
CA ASP A 166 13.05 10.15 -18.35
C ASP A 166 13.81 9.50 -17.18
N GLY A 167 13.14 9.29 -16.04
CA GLY A 167 13.74 8.72 -14.83
C GLY A 167 13.20 7.33 -14.48
N LEU A 168 13.91 6.68 -13.55
CA LEU A 168 13.44 5.50 -12.84
C LEU A 168 13.11 5.88 -11.40
N VAL A 169 12.04 5.31 -10.86
CA VAL A 169 11.61 5.49 -9.46
C VAL A 169 11.44 4.10 -8.85
N GLY A 170 12.12 3.83 -7.73
CA GLY A 170 12.00 2.55 -7.02
C GLY A 170 10.73 2.49 -6.16
N ALA A 171 10.21 1.29 -5.92
CA ALA A 171 9.11 1.09 -4.98
C ALA A 171 9.46 1.57 -3.57
N GLY A 172 10.71 1.39 -3.14
CA GLY A 172 11.21 1.91 -1.86
C GLY A 172 11.04 3.42 -1.71
N ASP A 173 11.23 4.20 -2.78
CA ASP A 173 11.05 5.65 -2.75
C ASP A 173 9.59 6.05 -2.64
N LEU A 174 8.69 5.34 -3.32
CA LEU A 174 7.24 5.58 -3.25
C LEU A 174 6.69 5.26 -1.86
N LEU A 175 7.23 4.22 -1.23
CA LEU A 175 6.79 3.74 0.09
C LEU A 175 7.53 4.38 1.26
N ARG A 176 8.45 5.33 1.02
CA ARG A 176 9.32 5.89 2.08
C ARG A 176 8.56 6.58 3.22
N ASN A 177 7.37 7.10 2.92
CA ASN A 177 6.51 7.83 3.86
C ASN A 177 5.36 6.98 4.39
N GLU A 178 5.21 5.74 3.90
CA GLU A 178 4.17 4.82 4.37
C GLU A 178 4.55 4.22 5.73
N PRO A 179 3.57 3.82 6.55
CA PRO A 179 3.84 3.07 7.77
C PRO A 179 4.66 1.80 7.48
N ASP A 180 5.59 1.49 8.39
CA ASP A 180 6.46 0.30 8.28
C ASP A 180 5.68 -1.00 8.02
N GLU A 181 4.51 -1.14 8.65
CA GLU A 181 3.62 -2.28 8.47
C GLU A 181 3.11 -2.39 7.03
N SER A 182 2.60 -1.29 6.46
CA SER A 182 2.13 -1.23 5.06
C SER A 182 3.25 -1.53 4.09
N ARG A 183 4.43 -0.93 4.31
CA ARG A 183 5.61 -1.14 3.48
C ARG A 183 6.07 -2.59 3.51
N ARG A 184 6.16 -3.20 4.70
CA ARG A 184 6.51 -4.63 4.84
C ARG A 184 5.47 -5.51 4.16
N ALA A 185 4.18 -5.29 4.42
CA ALA A 185 3.10 -6.07 3.81
C ALA A 185 3.16 -6.06 2.28
N PHE A 186 3.53 -4.92 1.68
CA PHE A 186 3.71 -4.81 0.23
C PHE A 186 4.82 -5.75 -0.29
N PHE A 187 6.03 -5.66 0.27
CA PHE A 187 7.14 -6.52 -0.15
C PHE A 187 6.93 -7.99 0.24
N ASP A 188 6.30 -8.26 1.38
CA ASP A 188 5.98 -9.62 1.84
C ASP A 188 5.02 -10.31 0.87
N TYR A 189 4.00 -9.59 0.40
CA TYR A 189 3.08 -10.14 -0.59
C TYR A 189 3.78 -10.43 -1.93
N GLY A 190 4.62 -9.50 -2.40
CA GLY A 190 5.43 -9.74 -3.61
C GLY A 190 6.34 -10.97 -3.49
N ARG A 191 7.01 -11.14 -2.33
CA ARG A 191 7.81 -12.34 -2.04
C ARG A 191 6.97 -13.62 -2.03
N SER A 192 5.78 -13.57 -1.45
CA SER A 192 4.88 -14.73 -1.43
C SER A 192 4.46 -15.19 -2.82
N LEU A 193 4.33 -14.26 -3.79
CA LEU A 193 4.04 -14.62 -5.18
C LEU A 193 5.21 -15.38 -5.84
N MET A 194 6.46 -15.04 -5.47
CA MET A 194 7.64 -15.76 -5.95
C MET A 194 7.74 -17.14 -5.29
N ASP A 195 7.43 -17.24 -4.00
CA ASP A 195 7.33 -18.54 -3.31
C ASP A 195 6.26 -19.44 -3.94
N ASP A 196 5.08 -18.89 -4.26
CA ASP A 196 4.02 -19.60 -4.98
C ASP A 196 4.50 -20.05 -6.38
N TYR A 197 5.26 -19.22 -7.09
CA TYR A 197 5.82 -19.56 -8.40
C TYR A 197 6.78 -20.76 -8.31
N ARG A 198 7.69 -20.74 -7.33
CA ARG A 198 8.61 -21.84 -7.05
C ARG A 198 7.86 -23.12 -6.67
N ALA A 199 6.82 -23.01 -5.85
CA ALA A 199 5.96 -24.14 -5.50
C ALA A 199 5.27 -24.74 -6.74
N VAL A 200 4.88 -23.92 -7.73
CA VAL A 200 4.37 -24.41 -9.02
C VAL A 200 5.46 -25.11 -9.82
N CYS A 201 6.68 -24.57 -9.92
CA CYS A 201 7.80 -25.27 -10.56
C CYS A 201 8.04 -26.66 -9.94
N ALA A 202 8.12 -26.73 -8.61
CA ALA A 202 8.27 -27.99 -7.88
C ALA A 202 7.12 -28.97 -8.13
N GLN A 203 5.87 -28.49 -8.17
CA GLN A 203 4.69 -29.31 -8.47
C GLN A 203 4.77 -30.01 -9.83
N TYR A 204 5.35 -29.34 -10.83
CA TYR A 204 5.44 -29.85 -12.20
C TYR A 204 6.82 -30.43 -12.53
N HIS A 205 7.71 -30.58 -11.55
CA HIS A 205 9.09 -31.06 -11.73
C HIS A 205 9.89 -30.25 -12.76
N VAL A 206 9.68 -28.93 -12.78
CA VAL A 206 10.44 -27.98 -13.59
C VAL A 206 11.45 -27.29 -12.68
N ASP A 207 12.64 -27.00 -13.20
CA ASP A 207 13.66 -26.25 -12.46
C ASP A 207 13.11 -24.87 -12.05
N GLU A 208 13.39 -24.48 -10.81
CA GLU A 208 13.02 -23.16 -10.31
C GLU A 208 13.94 -22.10 -10.91
N PRO A 209 13.40 -20.98 -11.44
CA PRO A 209 14.25 -19.89 -11.91
C PRO A 209 14.92 -19.20 -10.73
N THR A 210 16.16 -18.78 -10.95
CA THR A 210 16.92 -17.96 -9.99
C THR A 210 16.49 -16.49 -10.07
N GLU A 211 15.98 -16.06 -11.22
CA GLU A 211 15.55 -14.69 -11.46
C GLU A 211 14.44 -14.61 -12.51
N LEU A 212 13.47 -13.74 -12.25
CA LEU A 212 12.39 -13.32 -13.14
C LEU A 212 12.44 -11.78 -13.25
N ARG A 213 12.56 -11.30 -14.49
CA ARG A 213 12.53 -9.87 -14.83
C ARG A 213 11.28 -9.61 -15.66
N ILE A 214 10.29 -8.94 -15.10
CA ILE A 214 9.02 -8.65 -15.78
C ILE A 214 9.03 -7.19 -16.18
N THR A 215 8.83 -6.92 -17.47
CA THR A 215 8.59 -5.59 -18.02
C THR A 215 7.15 -5.50 -18.48
N ALA A 216 6.33 -4.70 -17.79
CA ALA A 216 4.92 -4.52 -18.10
C ALA A 216 4.64 -3.07 -18.52
N SER A 217 3.74 -2.89 -19.48
CA SER A 217 3.17 -1.57 -19.75
C SER A 217 2.32 -1.13 -18.57
N ALA A 218 2.45 0.14 -18.15
CA ALA A 218 1.60 0.67 -17.09
C ALA A 218 0.14 0.85 -17.55
N GLY A 219 -0.05 1.22 -18.83
CA GLY A 219 -1.35 1.56 -19.41
C GLY A 219 -2.07 0.40 -20.08
N THR A 220 -1.36 -0.65 -20.49
CA THR A 220 -1.94 -1.83 -21.15
C THR A 220 -1.65 -3.10 -20.35
N HIS A 221 -2.25 -4.23 -20.74
CA HIS A 221 -1.90 -5.54 -20.17
C HIS A 221 -0.73 -6.22 -20.88
N ALA A 222 0.02 -5.49 -21.73
CA ALA A 222 1.20 -6.04 -22.38
C ALA A 222 2.32 -6.23 -21.37
N MET A 223 2.87 -7.46 -21.30
CA MET A 223 4.02 -7.79 -20.46
C MET A 223 4.99 -8.68 -21.21
N HIS A 224 6.26 -8.57 -20.82
CA HIS A 224 7.35 -9.44 -21.23
C HIS A 224 8.06 -9.94 -19.97
N THR A 225 8.42 -11.21 -19.94
CA THR A 225 9.10 -11.84 -18.80
C THR A 225 10.39 -12.50 -19.31
N ASP A 226 11.53 -12.05 -18.80
CA ASP A 226 12.80 -12.75 -18.95
C ASP A 226 13.03 -13.65 -17.74
N VAL A 227 13.44 -14.89 -18.01
CA VAL A 227 13.64 -15.93 -17.00
C VAL A 227 15.09 -16.37 -17.03
N ASN A 228 15.75 -16.36 -15.88
CA ASN A 228 17.13 -16.81 -15.72
C ASN A 228 17.18 -17.94 -14.68
N TYR A 229 18.04 -18.92 -14.95
CA TYR A 229 18.26 -20.12 -14.13
C TYR A 229 19.70 -20.18 -13.61
N GLN A 230 20.58 -19.28 -14.07
CA GLN A 230 21.96 -19.24 -13.61
C GLN A 230 22.01 -18.70 -12.18
N PRO A 231 22.85 -19.27 -11.30
CA PRO A 231 23.07 -18.70 -9.97
C PRO A 231 23.43 -17.21 -10.08
N LEU A 232 22.86 -16.39 -9.19
CA LEU A 232 23.15 -14.96 -9.12
C LEU A 232 24.46 -14.68 -8.36
N ASP A 233 25.24 -15.72 -8.11
CA ASP A 233 26.43 -15.68 -7.27
C ASP A 233 27.61 -15.11 -8.07
N GLY A 234 28.15 -13.96 -7.66
CA GLY A 234 29.53 -13.58 -7.99
C GLY A 234 29.80 -12.31 -8.80
N GLU A 235 28.79 -11.63 -9.35
CA GLU A 235 29.03 -10.36 -10.10
C GLU A 235 28.44 -9.11 -9.45
N HIS A 236 27.36 -9.24 -8.67
CA HIS A 236 26.68 -8.09 -8.07
C HIS A 236 26.17 -8.40 -6.65
N ASP A 237 26.57 -7.58 -5.67
CA ASP A 237 26.05 -7.66 -4.28
C ASP A 237 24.53 -7.42 -4.22
N ASP A 238 23.96 -6.80 -5.26
CA ASP A 238 22.53 -6.57 -5.41
C ASP A 238 22.07 -6.75 -6.88
N PRO A 239 21.55 -7.94 -7.25
CA PRO A 239 21.02 -8.23 -8.59
C PRO A 239 19.91 -7.28 -9.05
N TYR A 240 19.12 -6.74 -8.11
CA TYR A 240 18.08 -5.76 -8.44
C TYR A 240 18.71 -4.47 -8.95
N THR A 241 19.69 -3.93 -8.21
CA THR A 241 20.39 -2.69 -8.57
C THR A 241 21.18 -2.85 -9.88
N ALA A 242 21.78 -4.02 -10.10
CA ALA A 242 22.47 -4.34 -11.35
C ALA A 242 21.51 -4.26 -12.55
N TRP A 243 20.37 -4.94 -12.47
CA TRP A 243 19.37 -4.91 -13.55
C TRP A 243 18.76 -3.51 -13.73
N ALA A 244 18.43 -2.80 -12.65
CA ALA A 244 17.93 -1.43 -12.72
C ALA A 244 18.92 -0.49 -13.44
N SER A 245 20.22 -0.70 -13.23
CA SER A 245 21.29 0.06 -13.92
C SER A 245 21.35 -0.25 -15.42
N GLU A 246 21.16 -1.51 -15.82
CA GLU A 246 21.06 -1.91 -17.23
C GLU A 246 19.85 -1.24 -17.91
N VAL A 247 18.69 -1.25 -17.25
CA VAL A 247 17.47 -0.59 -17.75
C VAL A 247 17.69 0.92 -17.87
N TYR A 248 18.34 1.54 -16.88
CA TYR A 248 18.64 2.97 -16.95
C TYR A 248 19.57 3.31 -18.13
N ALA A 249 20.61 2.50 -18.35
CA ALA A 249 21.53 2.68 -19.46
C ALA A 249 20.84 2.54 -20.82
N SER A 250 19.91 1.60 -20.98
CA SER A 250 19.16 1.42 -22.23
C SER A 250 18.27 2.62 -22.54
N ILE A 251 17.55 3.14 -21.55
CA ILE A 251 16.69 4.34 -21.70
C ILE A 251 17.53 5.56 -22.12
N ARG A 252 18.70 5.75 -21.50
CA ARG A 252 19.61 6.85 -21.84
C ARG A 252 20.10 6.77 -23.30
N ASN A 253 20.43 5.57 -23.76
CA ASN A 253 20.90 5.35 -25.13
C ASN A 253 19.79 5.56 -26.17
N GLU A 254 18.55 5.14 -25.88
CA GLU A 254 17.38 5.43 -26.72
C GLU A 254 17.17 6.93 -26.92
N GLN A 255 17.42 7.75 -25.90
CA GLN A 255 17.31 9.20 -25.98
C GLN A 255 18.46 9.81 -26.78
N ALA A 256 19.69 9.35 -26.57
CA ALA A 256 20.87 9.84 -27.29
C ALA A 256 20.79 9.57 -28.81
N GLY A 257 20.13 8.49 -29.22
CA GLY A 257 19.90 8.18 -30.64
C GLY A 257 18.75 8.94 -31.30
N ARG A 258 17.98 9.74 -30.55
CA ARG A 258 16.86 10.56 -31.06
C ARG A 258 17.17 12.06 -31.15
N GLY A 259 18.34 12.50 -30.67
CA GLY A 259 18.83 13.88 -30.76
C GLY A 259 19.76 14.07 -31.96
#